data_AF-A0A2U8VL70-F1
#
_entry.id   AF-A0A2U8VL70-F1
#
_cell.length_a   1.000
_cell.length_b   1.000
_cell.length_c   1.000
_cell.angle_alpha   90.00
_cell.angle_beta   90.00
_cell.angle_gamma   90.00
#
_symmetry.space_group_name_H-M   'P 1'
#
loop_
_entity.id
_entity.type
_entity.pdbx_description
1 polymer ?
#
loop_
_entity_poly.entity_id
_entity_poly.type
_entity_poly.pdbx_seq_one_letter_code
_entity_poly.pdbx_strand_id
1 'polypeptide(L)'
;MLTFYRGLAVSKASADAVMADIRARGLHEYGRSYNLYHQPLAEPEKLFAKPDLTTEDTRGKHLPTEPAICACGDEEGAAHYAWRHNRHGEDDTPLMVAFEAPVEDVAVDGRDFLYAAFQIGRPDRARDVLRQVFGPRVLRYAERAWDRKVGQHDIAMCDLAIIDPEVVAAHHANRTVLGGRHQTVFRSAFTVRMPVEPGRIVRVWSPEVAPRPAVPEFTLDAVR
;
A
#
# COMPACT_ATOMS: atom_id res chain seq x y z
N MET A 1 -5.39 -15.85 1.52
CA MET A 1 -4.13 -15.36 2.15
C MET A 1 -3.22 -14.86 1.04
N LEU A 2 -2.56 -13.73 1.26
CA LEU A 2 -1.54 -13.15 0.39
C LEU A 2 -0.26 -12.95 1.21
N THR A 3 0.91 -13.13 0.58
CA THR A 3 2.22 -12.93 1.22
C THR A 3 2.70 -11.51 1.00
N PHE A 4 3.09 -10.82 2.06
CA PHE A 4 3.59 -9.46 2.04
C PHE A 4 4.98 -9.38 2.66
N TYR A 5 5.66 -8.29 2.35
CA TYR A 5 7.00 -8.00 2.81
C TYR A 5 7.06 -6.61 3.40
N ARG A 6 7.68 -6.48 4.58
CA ARG A 6 7.95 -5.20 5.22
C ARG A 6 9.45 -5.02 5.39
N GLY A 7 9.95 -3.89 4.90
CA GLY A 7 11.32 -3.46 5.15
C GLY A 7 11.39 -2.50 6.33
N LEU A 8 12.33 -2.75 7.22
CA LEU A 8 12.62 -1.92 8.39
C LEU A 8 14.11 -1.56 8.35
N ALA A 9 14.47 -0.45 8.98
CA ALA A 9 15.84 -0.16 9.36
C ALA A 9 15.87 -0.02 10.87
N VAL A 10 16.85 -0.64 11.51
CA VAL A 10 17.04 -0.59 12.97
C VAL A 10 18.52 -0.43 13.27
N SER A 11 18.86 -0.09 14.51
CA SER A 11 20.25 -0.08 14.91
C SER A 11 20.87 -1.47 14.89
N LYS A 12 22.12 -1.55 14.43
CA LYS A 12 22.88 -2.81 14.42
C LYS A 12 22.87 -3.53 15.77
N ALA A 13 22.97 -2.78 16.87
CA ALA A 13 22.98 -3.33 18.22
C ALA A 13 21.64 -3.96 18.65
N SER A 14 20.53 -3.54 18.04
CA SER A 14 19.18 -4.04 18.37
C SER A 14 18.63 -5.06 17.37
N ALA A 15 19.30 -5.25 16.23
CA ALA A 15 18.80 -6.07 15.12
C ALA A 15 18.32 -7.46 15.56
N ASP A 16 19.15 -8.22 16.27
CA ASP A 16 18.78 -9.57 16.72
C ASP A 16 17.62 -9.57 17.71
N ALA A 17 17.59 -8.60 18.62
CA ALA A 17 16.50 -8.44 19.59
C ALA A 17 15.18 -8.11 18.88
N VAL A 18 15.17 -7.18 17.93
CA VAL A 18 14.00 -6.83 17.13
C VAL A 18 13.52 -8.02 16.31
N MET A 19 14.44 -8.76 15.68
CA MET A 19 14.06 -9.96 14.91
C MET A 19 13.44 -11.04 15.80
N ALA A 20 14.02 -11.29 16.98
CA ALA A 20 13.46 -12.25 17.94
C ALA A 20 12.07 -11.80 18.42
N ASP A 21 11.91 -10.50 18.66
CA ASP A 21 10.68 -9.90 19.11
C ASP A 21 9.54 -10.02 18.09
N ILE A 22 9.82 -9.72 16.82
CA ILE A 22 8.85 -9.87 15.73
C ILE A 22 8.44 -11.33 15.56
N ARG A 23 9.37 -12.29 15.74
CA ARG A 23 9.02 -13.72 15.68
C ARG A 23 8.12 -14.14 16.85
N ALA A 24 8.41 -13.64 18.05
CA ALA A 24 7.69 -14.02 19.25
C ALA A 24 6.31 -13.37 19.36
N ARG A 25 6.21 -12.09 18.96
CA ARG A 25 5.02 -11.27 19.14
C ARG A 25 4.30 -10.95 17.86
N GLY A 26 4.94 -11.00 16.70
CA GLY A 26 4.37 -10.50 15.44
C GLY A 26 4.66 -9.02 15.21
N LEU A 27 3.89 -8.37 14.34
CA LEU A 27 4.00 -6.93 14.09
C LEU A 27 2.90 -6.18 14.85
N HIS A 28 3.34 -5.31 15.75
CA HIS A 28 2.50 -4.47 16.61
C HIS A 28 2.88 -3.00 16.42
N GLU A 29 2.09 -2.12 17.03
CA GLU A 29 2.35 -0.68 17.03
C GLU A 29 3.57 -0.35 17.91
N TYR A 30 4.77 -0.40 17.33
CA TYR A 30 5.99 0.04 17.99
C TYR A 30 6.17 1.55 17.81
N GLY A 31 5.47 2.30 18.66
CA GLY A 31 5.75 3.64 19.19
C GLY A 31 6.60 4.71 18.47
N ARG A 32 7.02 4.63 17.20
CA ARG A 32 7.96 5.64 16.65
C ARG A 32 7.81 6.14 15.22
N SER A 33 7.01 5.60 14.32
CA SER A 33 6.93 6.24 12.99
C SER A 33 5.73 5.81 12.15
N TYR A 34 4.91 6.81 11.83
CA TYR A 34 3.72 6.80 10.98
C TYR A 34 2.51 6.05 11.55
N ASN A 35 1.60 6.83 12.13
CA ASN A 35 0.26 6.39 12.46
C ASN A 35 -0.53 6.22 11.15
N LEU A 36 -0.47 5.02 10.58
CA LEU A 36 -1.30 4.64 9.45
C LEU A 36 -2.53 3.93 9.97
N TYR A 37 -3.68 4.28 9.39
CA TYR A 37 -4.95 3.70 9.78
C TYR A 37 -5.70 3.21 8.55
N HIS A 38 -6.29 2.03 8.66
CA HIS A 38 -7.38 1.61 7.80
C HIS A 38 -8.68 2.24 8.29
N GLN A 39 -9.54 2.61 7.36
CA GLN A 39 -10.93 2.96 7.63
C GLN A 39 -11.80 1.90 6.96
N PRO A 40 -12.19 0.84 7.68
CA PRO A 40 -13.04 -0.18 7.10
C PRO A 40 -14.39 0.45 6.74
N LEU A 41 -14.76 0.33 5.46
CA LEU A 41 -16.01 0.90 4.95
C LEU A 41 -17.12 -0.13 5.05
N ALA A 42 -18.16 0.21 5.80
CA ALA A 42 -19.40 -0.56 5.79
C ALA A 42 -20.06 -0.43 4.41
N GLU A 43 -20.38 -1.56 3.79
CA GLU A 43 -21.19 -1.63 2.57
C GLU A 43 -20.62 -0.85 1.37
N PRO A 44 -19.39 -1.15 0.91
CA PRO A 44 -18.70 -0.39 -0.14
C PRO A 44 -19.48 -0.28 -1.46
N GLU A 45 -20.31 -1.26 -1.80
CA GLU A 45 -21.18 -1.21 -2.99
C GLU A 45 -22.32 -0.19 -2.85
N LYS A 46 -22.85 0.05 -1.64
CA LYS A 46 -23.82 1.14 -1.40
C LYS A 46 -23.15 2.50 -1.52
N LEU A 47 -21.94 2.64 -0.98
CA LEU A 47 -21.14 3.86 -1.14
C LEU A 47 -20.80 4.12 -2.60
N PHE A 48 -20.43 3.07 -3.35
CA PHE A 48 -20.22 3.18 -4.79
C PHE A 48 -21.46 3.71 -5.50
N ALA A 49 -22.66 3.22 -5.14
CA ALA A 49 -23.91 3.67 -5.75
C ALA A 49 -24.29 5.12 -5.39
N LYS A 50 -23.81 5.66 -4.26
CA LYS A 50 -24.15 7.00 -3.76
C LYS A 50 -23.81 8.10 -4.78
N PRO A 51 -24.80 8.88 -5.27
CA PRO A 51 -24.54 9.92 -6.25
C PRO A 51 -23.66 11.06 -5.71
N ASP A 52 -23.85 11.47 -4.46
CA ASP A 52 -23.15 12.55 -3.79
C ASP A 52 -22.04 12.03 -2.87
N LEU A 53 -21.36 10.95 -3.25
CA LEU A 53 -20.25 10.39 -2.48
C LEU A 53 -19.14 11.44 -2.27
N THR A 54 -18.73 11.60 -1.01
CA THR A 54 -17.62 12.48 -0.58
C THR A 54 -16.66 11.74 0.34
N THR A 55 -15.52 12.35 0.67
CA THR A 55 -14.58 11.76 1.63
C THR A 55 -15.09 11.76 3.08
N GLU A 56 -16.17 12.46 3.42
CA GLU A 56 -16.79 12.27 4.75
C GLU A 56 -17.43 10.88 4.84
N ASP A 57 -17.88 10.31 3.71
CA ASP A 57 -18.46 8.97 3.66
C ASP A 57 -17.41 7.85 3.74
N THR A 58 -16.19 8.13 3.28
CA THR A 58 -15.10 7.14 3.21
C THR A 58 -14.00 7.37 4.25
N ARG A 59 -13.93 8.58 4.83
CA ARG A 59 -12.90 8.97 5.80
C ARG A 59 -13.40 9.83 6.94
N GLY A 60 -14.72 9.92 7.13
CA GLY A 60 -15.32 10.74 8.17
C GLY A 60 -14.78 10.41 9.56
N LYS A 61 -14.71 11.43 10.43
CA LYS A 61 -14.17 11.28 11.80
C LYS A 61 -14.97 10.30 12.67
N HIS A 62 -16.20 10.03 12.26
CA HIS A 62 -17.12 9.11 12.92
C HIS A 62 -16.91 7.65 12.50
N LEU A 63 -16.12 7.40 11.45
CA LEU A 63 -15.80 6.06 10.99
C LEU A 63 -14.75 5.41 11.90
N PRO A 64 -14.84 4.09 12.11
CA PRO A 64 -13.80 3.36 12.83
C PRO A 64 -12.45 3.50 12.13
N THR A 65 -11.39 3.53 12.94
CA THR A 65 -10.01 3.49 12.45
C THR A 65 -9.29 2.33 13.09
N GLU A 66 -8.48 1.63 12.30
CA GLU A 66 -7.72 0.47 12.75
C GLU A 66 -6.25 0.69 12.40
N PRO A 67 -5.31 0.51 13.35
CA PRO A 67 -3.89 0.68 13.05
C PRO A 67 -3.44 -0.21 11.90
N ALA A 68 -2.52 0.29 11.09
CA ALA A 68 -2.00 -0.40 9.93
C ALA A 68 -0.50 -0.18 9.74
N ILE A 69 0.12 -1.03 8.95
CA ILE A 69 1.54 -0.95 8.57
C ILE A 69 1.69 -0.95 7.06
N CYS A 70 2.69 -0.22 6.55
CA CYS A 70 3.09 -0.36 5.15
C CYS A 70 3.76 -1.73 4.90
N ALA A 71 3.45 -2.30 3.75
CA ALA A 71 4.10 -3.47 3.19
C ALA A 71 4.09 -3.43 1.66
N CYS A 72 4.89 -4.29 1.04
CA CYS A 72 4.97 -4.51 -0.40
C CYS A 72 4.51 -5.93 -0.74
N GLY A 73 4.03 -6.16 -1.97
CA GLY A 73 3.71 -7.49 -2.47
C GLY A 73 4.95 -8.31 -2.86
N ASP A 74 6.14 -7.71 -2.86
CA ASP A 74 7.40 -8.38 -3.16
C ASP A 74 8.56 -7.93 -2.25
N GLU A 75 9.63 -8.74 -2.25
CA GLU A 75 10.84 -8.50 -1.47
C GLU A 75 11.61 -7.25 -1.93
N GLU A 76 11.57 -6.94 -3.23
CA GLU A 76 12.36 -5.85 -3.82
C GLU A 76 11.84 -4.48 -3.37
N GLY A 77 10.51 -4.30 -3.39
CA GLY A 77 9.84 -3.12 -2.86
C GLY A 77 10.09 -2.95 -1.37
N ALA A 78 9.96 -4.02 -0.59
CA ALA A 78 10.24 -3.96 0.85
C ALA A 78 11.71 -3.61 1.14
N ALA A 79 12.65 -4.14 0.34
CA ALA A 79 14.06 -3.83 0.48
C ALA A 79 14.37 -2.34 0.21
N HIS A 80 13.64 -1.67 -0.70
CA HIS A 80 13.77 -0.21 -0.85
C HIS A 80 13.57 0.52 0.49
N TYR A 81 12.54 0.12 1.25
CA TYR A 81 12.26 0.73 2.55
C TYR A 81 13.35 0.40 3.58
N ALA A 82 13.80 -0.86 3.64
CA ALA A 82 14.82 -1.30 4.59
C ALA A 82 16.17 -0.60 4.37
N TRP A 83 16.57 -0.38 3.11
CA TRP A 83 17.90 0.13 2.76
C TRP A 83 17.97 1.64 2.56
N ARG A 84 16.84 2.29 2.24
CA ARG A 84 16.80 3.72 1.87
C ARG A 84 15.83 4.52 2.71
N HIS A 85 14.54 4.23 2.61
CA HIS A 85 13.50 5.12 3.17
C HIS A 85 13.55 5.19 4.70
N ASN A 86 13.69 4.04 5.37
CA ASN A 86 13.67 3.97 6.83
C ASN A 86 15.05 4.20 7.45
N ARG A 87 16.11 4.30 6.65
CA ARG A 87 17.47 4.40 7.15
C ARG A 87 17.76 5.82 7.64
N HIS A 88 17.91 6.02 8.95
CA HIS A 88 18.21 7.33 9.52
C HIS A 88 19.03 7.24 10.81
N GLY A 89 20.07 8.07 10.95
CA GLY A 89 20.90 8.11 12.16
C GLY A 89 21.50 6.74 12.49
N GLU A 90 21.15 6.21 13.67
CA GLU A 90 21.60 4.89 14.14
C GLU A 90 20.85 3.71 13.49
N ASP A 91 19.72 3.95 12.83
CA ASP A 91 18.94 2.91 12.15
C ASP A 91 19.57 2.59 10.79
N ASP A 92 20.67 1.84 10.82
CA ASP A 92 21.56 1.57 9.69
C ASP A 92 21.52 0.12 9.19
N THR A 93 20.83 -0.76 9.92
CA THR A 93 20.79 -2.19 9.67
C THR A 93 19.43 -2.59 9.09
N PRO A 94 19.37 -3.08 7.86
CA PRO A 94 18.12 -3.45 7.20
C PRO A 94 17.57 -4.74 7.80
N LEU A 95 16.27 -4.75 8.10
CA LEU A 95 15.52 -5.96 8.43
C LEU A 95 14.38 -6.14 7.44
N MET A 96 14.09 -7.39 7.13
CA MET A 96 13.03 -7.83 6.25
C MET A 96 12.10 -8.77 7.00
N VAL A 97 10.81 -8.56 6.85
CA VAL A 97 9.76 -9.40 7.42
C VAL A 97 8.86 -9.87 6.30
N ALA A 98 8.77 -11.18 6.08
CA ALA A 98 7.75 -11.79 5.23
C ALA A 98 6.63 -12.32 6.13
N PHE A 99 5.39 -12.03 5.77
CA PHE A 99 4.21 -12.44 6.54
C PHE A 99 3.00 -12.64 5.64
N GLU A 100 1.98 -13.30 6.14
CA GLU A 100 0.72 -13.50 5.42
C GLU A 100 -0.39 -12.62 6.00
N ALA A 101 -1.26 -12.10 5.13
CA ALA A 101 -2.48 -11.44 5.55
C ALA A 101 -3.65 -11.87 4.66
N PRO A 102 -4.87 -11.96 5.20
CA PRO A 102 -6.06 -12.18 4.40
C PRO A 102 -6.39 -10.88 3.63
N VAL A 103 -7.06 -10.99 2.48
CA VAL A 103 -7.21 -9.85 1.54
C VAL A 103 -8.05 -8.73 2.16
N GLU A 104 -9.00 -9.09 3.02
CA GLU A 104 -9.85 -8.17 3.79
C GLU A 104 -9.10 -7.33 4.82
N ASP A 105 -7.89 -7.74 5.22
CA ASP A 105 -7.02 -7.00 6.14
C ASP A 105 -6.11 -6.01 5.38
N VAL A 106 -6.23 -5.89 4.06
CA VAL A 106 -5.27 -5.21 3.19
C VAL A 106 -5.97 -4.13 2.36
N ALA A 107 -5.30 -2.99 2.23
CA ALA A 107 -5.68 -1.96 1.26
C ALA A 107 -4.46 -1.58 0.41
N VAL A 108 -4.70 -1.19 -0.84
CA VAL A 108 -3.66 -0.62 -1.70
C VAL A 108 -3.23 0.73 -1.12
N ASP A 109 -1.93 0.97 -0.99
CA ASP A 109 -1.42 2.31 -0.70
C ASP A 109 -1.48 3.16 -1.98
N GLY A 110 -2.60 3.86 -2.16
CA GLY A 110 -2.84 4.67 -3.34
C GLY A 110 -2.05 5.99 -3.39
N ARG A 111 -1.35 6.40 -2.31
CA ARG A 111 -0.81 7.77 -2.13
C ARG A 111 0.18 8.19 -3.20
N ASP A 112 1.01 7.25 -3.63
CA ASP A 112 2.10 7.54 -4.55
C ASP A 112 1.68 7.47 -6.02
N PHE A 113 0.62 6.75 -6.37
CA PHE A 113 0.22 6.56 -7.76
C PHE A 113 -1.29 6.64 -7.98
N LEU A 114 -2.06 5.77 -7.33
CA LEU A 114 -3.48 5.58 -7.68
C LEU A 114 -4.33 6.83 -7.45
N TYR A 115 -4.16 7.57 -6.34
CA TYR A 115 -4.87 8.83 -6.14
C TYR A 115 -4.54 9.84 -7.23
N ALA A 116 -3.29 9.93 -7.68
CA ALA A 116 -2.93 10.83 -8.76
C ALA A 116 -3.61 10.43 -10.08
N ALA A 117 -3.68 9.13 -10.39
CA ALA A 117 -4.37 8.64 -11.58
C ALA A 117 -5.89 8.96 -11.54
N PHE A 118 -6.53 8.87 -10.37
CA PHE A 118 -7.94 9.24 -10.21
C PHE A 118 -8.15 10.75 -10.32
N GLN A 119 -7.32 11.54 -9.64
CA GLN A 119 -7.51 12.98 -9.51
C GLN A 119 -7.17 13.74 -10.78
N ILE A 120 -6.01 13.45 -11.37
CA ILE A 120 -5.44 14.24 -12.48
C ILE A 120 -5.10 13.39 -13.71
N GLY A 121 -5.41 12.09 -13.69
CA GLY A 121 -5.17 11.23 -14.84
C GLY A 121 -6.09 11.55 -16.02
N ARG A 122 -5.56 11.45 -17.23
CA ARG A 122 -6.35 11.51 -18.46
C ARG A 122 -6.90 10.12 -18.79
N PRO A 123 -8.22 9.93 -18.94
CA PRO A 123 -8.81 8.61 -19.14
C PRO A 123 -8.26 7.82 -20.34
N ASP A 124 -7.93 8.48 -21.44
CA ASP A 124 -7.35 7.88 -22.65
C ASP A 124 -5.93 7.32 -22.42
N ARG A 125 -5.18 7.89 -21.47
CA ARG A 125 -3.81 7.44 -21.13
C ARG A 125 -3.79 6.50 -19.93
N ALA A 126 -4.61 6.77 -18.93
CA ALA A 126 -4.59 6.08 -17.65
C ALA A 126 -5.26 4.70 -17.68
N ARG A 127 -6.25 4.45 -18.55
CA ARG A 127 -7.02 3.20 -18.57
C ARG A 127 -6.15 1.95 -18.69
N ASP A 128 -5.22 1.94 -19.64
CA ASP A 128 -4.41 0.74 -19.89
C ASP A 128 -3.41 0.49 -18.76
N VAL A 129 -2.80 1.56 -18.24
CA VAL A 129 -1.91 1.49 -17.07
C VAL A 129 -2.67 0.98 -15.85
N LEU A 130 -3.85 1.54 -15.55
CA LEU A 130 -4.65 1.11 -14.42
C LEU A 130 -5.11 -0.35 -14.56
N ARG A 131 -5.57 -0.75 -15.75
CA ARG A 131 -5.97 -2.15 -16.02
C ARG A 131 -4.82 -3.13 -15.82
N GLN A 132 -3.63 -2.78 -16.29
CA GLN A 132 -2.45 -3.63 -16.19
C GLN A 132 -1.97 -3.79 -14.75
N VAL A 133 -1.98 -2.71 -13.98
CA VAL A 133 -1.35 -2.64 -12.65
C VAL A 133 -2.33 -3.05 -11.55
N PHE A 134 -3.58 -2.60 -11.62
CA PHE A 134 -4.59 -2.76 -10.58
C PHE A 134 -5.75 -3.68 -11.03
N GLY A 135 -5.60 -4.33 -12.18
CA GLY A 135 -6.61 -5.22 -12.76
C GLY A 135 -7.79 -4.46 -13.40
N PRO A 136 -8.64 -5.16 -14.16
CA PRO A 136 -9.79 -4.53 -14.83
C PRO A 136 -10.82 -3.95 -13.86
N ARG A 137 -10.91 -4.50 -12.64
CA ARG A 137 -11.85 -4.08 -11.62
C ARG A 137 -11.68 -2.62 -11.23
N VAL A 138 -10.45 -2.09 -11.23
CA VAL A 138 -10.19 -0.69 -10.84
C VAL A 138 -10.93 0.32 -11.73
N LEU A 139 -11.20 -0.04 -12.99
CA LEU A 139 -11.74 0.87 -13.99
C LEU A 139 -13.15 1.35 -13.65
N ARG A 140 -13.98 0.52 -13.00
CA ARG A 140 -15.33 0.96 -12.59
C ARG A 140 -15.30 2.15 -11.63
N TYR A 141 -14.26 2.24 -10.80
CA TYR A 141 -14.07 3.33 -9.85
C TYR A 141 -13.44 4.54 -10.54
N ALA A 142 -12.41 4.30 -11.36
CA ALA A 142 -11.70 5.35 -12.09
C ALA A 142 -12.61 6.06 -13.10
N GLU A 143 -13.41 5.32 -13.86
CA GLU A 143 -14.34 5.89 -14.85
C GLU A 143 -15.40 6.76 -14.15
N ARG A 144 -15.98 6.29 -13.05
CA ARG A 144 -16.93 7.08 -12.26
C ARG A 144 -16.28 8.33 -11.66
N ALA A 145 -15.03 8.25 -11.22
CA ALA A 145 -14.25 9.40 -10.74
C ALA A 145 -13.96 10.42 -11.86
N TRP A 146 -13.72 9.96 -13.08
CA TRP A 146 -13.42 10.82 -14.22
C TRP A 146 -14.67 11.48 -14.82
N ASP A 147 -15.79 10.77 -14.83
CA ASP A 147 -17.08 11.29 -15.30
C ASP A 147 -17.60 12.44 -14.42
N ARG A 148 -17.13 12.52 -13.17
CA ARG A 148 -17.55 13.55 -12.21
C ARG A 148 -16.38 14.20 -11.47
N LYS A 149 -15.90 15.31 -12.01
CA LYS A 149 -14.91 16.19 -11.35
C LYS A 149 -15.57 17.23 -10.44
N VAL A 150 -16.27 16.77 -9.39
CA VAL A 150 -16.93 17.66 -8.41
C VAL A 150 -16.44 17.34 -7.00
N GLY A 151 -15.91 18.36 -6.31
CA GLY A 151 -15.49 18.23 -4.92
C GLY A 151 -14.40 17.17 -4.72
N GLN A 152 -14.59 16.26 -3.78
CA GLN A 152 -13.65 15.19 -3.42
C GLN A 152 -14.13 13.80 -3.90
N HIS A 153 -14.99 13.77 -4.93
CA HIS A 153 -15.61 12.53 -5.41
C HIS A 153 -14.59 11.51 -5.94
N ASP A 154 -13.55 12.00 -6.63
CA ASP A 154 -12.46 11.20 -7.17
C ASP A 154 -11.62 10.53 -6.07
N ILE A 155 -11.35 11.24 -4.99
CA ILE A 155 -10.67 10.70 -3.80
C ILE A 155 -11.53 9.61 -3.16
N ALA A 156 -12.82 9.88 -2.96
CA ALA A 156 -13.73 8.91 -2.35
C ALA A 156 -13.92 7.65 -3.22
N MET A 157 -13.94 7.79 -4.55
CA MET A 157 -13.95 6.63 -5.46
C MET A 157 -12.63 5.84 -5.38
N CYS A 158 -11.50 6.52 -5.22
CA CYS A 158 -10.22 5.84 -5.01
C CYS A 158 -10.19 5.12 -3.65
N ASP A 159 -10.82 5.67 -2.59
CA ASP A 159 -10.95 5.00 -1.29
C ASP A 159 -11.68 3.66 -1.42
N LEU A 160 -12.76 3.63 -2.21
CA LEU A 160 -13.47 2.38 -2.50
C LEU A 160 -12.62 1.40 -3.31
N ALA A 161 -11.83 1.89 -4.26
CA ALA A 161 -10.98 1.05 -5.10
C ALA A 161 -9.85 0.38 -4.31
N ILE A 162 -9.22 1.10 -3.37
CA ILE A 162 -8.05 0.57 -2.64
C ILE A 162 -8.40 -0.58 -1.69
N ILE A 163 -9.67 -0.73 -1.30
CA ILE A 163 -10.16 -1.81 -0.45
C ILE A 163 -10.90 -2.91 -1.22
N ASP A 164 -11.10 -2.78 -2.54
CA ASP A 164 -11.76 -3.82 -3.33
C ASP A 164 -10.83 -5.05 -3.41
N PRO A 165 -11.27 -6.25 -2.96
CA PRO A 165 -10.42 -7.43 -2.92
C PRO A 165 -9.83 -7.86 -4.27
N GLU A 166 -10.55 -7.64 -5.38
CA GLU A 166 -10.06 -7.96 -6.72
C GLU A 166 -8.98 -6.97 -7.15
N VAL A 167 -9.11 -5.68 -6.78
CA VAL A 167 -8.09 -4.66 -7.02
C VAL A 167 -6.83 -4.93 -6.20
N VAL A 168 -7.00 -5.28 -4.91
CA VAL A 168 -5.89 -5.66 -4.02
C VAL A 168 -5.16 -6.89 -4.57
N ALA A 169 -5.88 -7.94 -4.96
CA ALA A 169 -5.28 -9.16 -5.50
C ALA A 169 -4.55 -8.91 -6.83
N ALA A 170 -5.12 -8.10 -7.73
CA ALA A 170 -4.47 -7.76 -8.99
C ALA A 170 -3.19 -6.94 -8.78
N HIS A 171 -3.22 -5.93 -7.89
CA HIS A 171 -2.05 -5.14 -7.55
C HIS A 171 -0.98 -5.97 -6.83
N HIS A 172 -1.39 -6.96 -6.04
CA HIS A 172 -0.45 -7.87 -5.37
C HIS A 172 0.30 -8.73 -6.38
N ALA A 173 -0.39 -9.20 -7.42
CA ALA A 173 0.19 -9.96 -8.53
C ALA A 173 0.97 -9.09 -9.53
N ASN A 174 0.93 -7.75 -9.42
CA ASN A 174 1.57 -6.84 -10.38
C ASN A 174 3.09 -7.06 -10.45
N ARG A 175 3.59 -7.19 -11.68
CA ARG A 175 5.03 -7.28 -11.98
C ARG A 175 5.62 -5.99 -12.57
N THR A 176 4.76 -5.06 -12.93
CA THR A 176 5.11 -3.79 -13.56
C THR A 176 5.69 -2.82 -12.53
N VAL A 177 6.85 -2.22 -12.83
CA VAL A 177 7.47 -1.23 -11.93
C VAL A 177 6.86 0.15 -12.15
N LEU A 178 6.40 0.78 -11.07
CA LEU A 178 5.81 2.12 -11.06
C LEU A 178 6.79 3.16 -10.52
N GLY A 179 6.73 4.35 -11.10
CA GLY A 179 7.32 5.58 -10.60
C GLY A 179 6.23 6.49 -10.05
N GLY A 180 6.18 6.60 -8.71
CA GLY A 180 5.17 7.37 -8.01
C GLY A 180 5.58 8.82 -7.72
N ARG A 181 4.81 9.46 -6.83
CA ARG A 181 5.18 10.75 -6.23
C ARG A 181 6.51 10.62 -5.49
N HIS A 182 7.22 11.74 -5.31
CA HIS A 182 8.50 11.79 -4.58
C HIS A 182 9.58 10.83 -5.11
N GLN A 183 9.51 10.46 -6.41
CA GLN A 183 10.43 9.52 -7.05
C GLN A 183 10.43 8.12 -6.40
N THR A 184 9.32 7.72 -5.77
CA THR A 184 9.19 6.34 -5.26
C THR A 184 9.15 5.36 -6.41
N VAL A 185 9.82 4.22 -6.24
CA VAL A 185 9.89 3.14 -7.23
C VAL A 185 9.43 1.85 -6.58
N PHE A 186 8.34 1.28 -7.07
CA PHE A 186 7.70 0.12 -6.46
C PHE A 186 6.88 -0.65 -7.49
N ARG A 187 6.70 -1.96 -7.32
CA ARG A 187 5.70 -2.72 -8.08
C ARG A 187 4.34 -2.65 -7.39
N SER A 188 4.34 -2.79 -6.08
CA SER A 188 3.14 -2.73 -5.27
C SER A 188 3.43 -2.19 -3.88
N ALA A 189 2.42 -1.52 -3.32
CA ALA A 189 2.47 -0.88 -2.02
C ALA A 189 1.09 -1.03 -1.38
N PHE A 190 1.08 -1.42 -0.11
CA PHE A 190 -0.11 -1.75 0.64
C PHE A 190 -0.02 -1.18 2.05
N THR A 191 -1.18 -0.95 2.65
CA THR A 191 -1.34 -0.92 4.09
C THR A 191 -1.98 -2.23 4.53
N VAL A 192 -1.51 -2.80 5.64
CA VAL A 192 -2.05 -4.03 6.23
C VAL A 192 -2.46 -3.76 7.67
N ARG A 193 -3.67 -4.20 8.02
CA ARG A 193 -4.25 -4.07 9.35
C ARG A 193 -3.39 -4.75 10.41
N MET A 194 -3.23 -4.09 11.55
CA MET A 194 -2.56 -4.61 12.73
C MET A 194 -3.53 -5.14 13.79
N PRO A 195 -3.08 -6.06 14.65
CA PRO A 195 -1.75 -6.69 14.67
C PRO A 195 -1.57 -7.73 13.56
N VAL A 196 -0.33 -7.92 13.10
CA VAL A 196 0.03 -9.15 12.36
C VAL A 196 0.51 -10.16 13.38
N GLU A 197 -0.33 -11.16 13.65
CA GLU A 197 -0.06 -12.20 14.66
C GLU A 197 1.25 -12.97 14.40
N PRO A 198 1.94 -13.48 15.45
CA PRO A 198 3.19 -14.21 15.28
C PRO A 198 3.05 -15.43 14.35
N GLY A 199 1.91 -16.12 14.39
CA GLY A 199 1.62 -17.26 13.51
C GLY A 199 1.49 -16.92 12.02
N ARG A 200 1.37 -15.62 11.68
CA ARG A 200 1.37 -15.12 10.30
C ARG A 200 2.76 -14.69 9.82
N ILE A 201 3.77 -14.66 10.70
CA ILE A 201 5.14 -14.33 10.34
C ILE A 201 5.80 -15.54 9.68
N VAL A 202 6.11 -15.42 8.39
CA VAL A 202 6.75 -16.48 7.61
C VAL A 202 8.26 -16.46 7.81
N ARG A 203 8.86 -15.27 7.80
CA ARG A 203 10.32 -15.12 7.90
C ARG A 203 10.69 -13.73 8.42
N VAL A 204 11.74 -13.68 9.24
CA VAL A 204 12.40 -12.44 9.64
C VAL A 204 13.90 -12.59 9.43
N TRP A 205 14.54 -11.66 8.73
CA TRP A 205 15.98 -11.73 8.45
C TRP A 205 16.60 -10.35 8.20
N SER A 206 17.93 -10.26 8.29
CA SER A 206 18.69 -9.10 7.83
C SER A 206 19.40 -9.48 6.51
N PRO A 207 19.06 -8.85 5.36
CA PRO A 207 19.74 -9.14 4.11
C PRO A 207 21.16 -8.55 4.09
N GLU A 208 22.12 -9.29 3.54
CA GLU A 208 23.52 -8.84 3.45
C GLU A 208 23.75 -7.87 2.28
N VAL A 209 22.95 -7.99 1.22
CA VAL A 209 23.14 -7.26 -0.03
C VAL A 209 21.89 -6.47 -0.37
N ALA A 210 22.07 -5.18 -0.66
CA ALA A 210 21.00 -4.33 -1.16
C ALA A 210 20.65 -4.73 -2.61
N PRO A 211 19.35 -4.85 -2.96
CA PRO A 211 18.97 -5.09 -4.34
C PRO A 211 19.28 -3.89 -5.21
N ARG A 212 19.46 -4.15 -6.51
CA ARG A 212 19.57 -3.06 -7.49
C ARG A 212 18.22 -2.37 -7.62
N PRO A 213 18.17 -1.04 -7.70
CA PRO A 213 16.93 -0.33 -7.93
C PRO A 213 16.31 -0.75 -9.26
N ALA A 214 15.02 -1.06 -9.24
CA ALA A 214 14.24 -1.23 -10.45
C ALA A 214 14.14 0.09 -11.25
N VAL A 215 13.88 -0.03 -12.54
CA VAL A 215 13.57 1.10 -13.43
C VAL A 215 12.06 1.12 -13.67
N PRO A 216 11.36 2.24 -13.42
CA PRO A 216 9.94 2.35 -13.70
C PRO A 216 9.60 2.10 -15.17
N GLU A 217 8.61 1.24 -15.41
CA GLU A 217 7.97 1.07 -16.71
C GLU A 217 6.90 2.14 -16.94
N PHE A 218 6.16 2.49 -15.88
CA PHE A 218 5.21 3.60 -15.90
C PHE A 218 5.54 4.62 -14.82
N THR A 219 5.44 5.90 -15.18
CA THR A 219 5.52 7.02 -14.24
C THR A 219 4.19 7.76 -14.20
N LEU A 220 4.05 8.73 -13.29
CA LEU A 220 2.87 9.61 -13.28
C LEU A 220 2.65 10.35 -14.61
N ASP A 221 3.69 10.58 -15.41
CA ASP A 221 3.56 11.24 -16.72
C ASP A 221 2.91 10.34 -17.78
N ALA A 222 2.93 9.01 -17.55
CA ALA A 222 2.21 8.05 -18.39
C ALA A 222 0.69 8.16 -18.22
N VAL A 223 0.21 8.63 -17.07
CA VAL A 223 -1.23 8.76 -16.77
C VAL A 223 -1.75 10.19 -16.85
N ARG A 224 -0.88 11.21 -16.82
CA ARG A 224 -1.21 12.64 -16.88
C ARG A 224 -1.43 13.19 -18.27
#